data_AF-A0A0R3XCQ2-F1
#
_entry.id   AF-A0A0R3XCQ2-F1
#
_cell.length_a   1.000
_cell.length_b   1.000
_cell.length_c   1.000
_cell.angle_alpha   90.00
_cell.angle_beta   90.00
_cell.angle_gamma   90.00
#
_symmetry.space_group_name_H-M   'P 1'
#
loop_
_entity.id
_entity.type
_entity.pdbx_description
1 polymer ?
#
loop_
_entity_poly.entity_id
_entity_poly.type
_entity_poly.pdbx_seq_one_letter_code
_entity_poly.pdbx_strand_id
1 'polypeptide(L)'
;MKDDGVPASAEEVRDFIRNCLQQAALVNYSRVSEYASIESGQDTAGDPPNSVKSISDLIHLAELCIEVLRQNEEHHAESFAWFSDLLTEHAELFWSLFAADMVIVMEKIPPDCWDAFPLFQVLNDYLITEGEFSLRS
;
A
#
# COMPACT_ATOMS: atom_id res chain seq x y z
N MET A 1 -24.93 -3.29 21.73
CA MET A 1 -25.17 -2.19 20.79
C MET A 1 -26.29 -1.34 21.34
N LYS A 2 -26.09 -0.02 21.49
CA LYS A 2 -27.19 0.93 21.71
C LYS A 2 -27.76 1.24 20.32
N ASP A 3 -28.92 0.67 20.04
CA ASP A 3 -29.73 1.02 18.88
C ASP A 3 -30.76 2.05 19.36
N ASP A 4 -30.37 3.33 19.37
CA ASP A 4 -31.24 4.42 19.83
C ASP A 4 -32.16 4.95 18.71
N GLY A 5 -32.27 4.25 17.56
CA GLY A 5 -33.17 4.60 16.45
C GLY A 5 -32.88 5.94 15.75
N VAL A 6 -31.83 6.66 16.16
CA VAL A 6 -31.35 7.87 15.51
C VAL A 6 -30.36 7.46 14.42
N PRO A 7 -30.58 7.85 13.15
CA PRO A 7 -29.62 7.59 12.09
C PRO A 7 -28.29 8.27 12.41
N ALA A 8 -27.18 7.56 12.20
CA ALA A 8 -25.84 8.10 12.41
C ALA A 8 -25.64 9.39 11.60
N SER A 9 -24.96 10.35 12.21
CA SER A 9 -24.57 11.59 11.54
C SER A 9 -23.54 11.31 10.43
N ALA A 10 -23.43 12.22 9.47
CA ALA A 10 -22.45 12.11 8.39
C ALA A 10 -21.00 12.04 8.93
N GLU A 11 -20.71 12.70 10.06
CA GLU A 11 -19.41 12.67 10.72
C GLU A 11 -19.12 11.31 11.34
N GLU A 12 -20.09 10.71 12.03
CA GLU A 12 -19.95 9.36 12.59
C GLU A 12 -19.73 8.30 11.49
N VAL A 13 -20.46 8.40 10.38
CA VAL A 13 -20.27 7.52 9.22
C VAL A 13 -18.89 7.73 8.61
N ARG A 14 -18.45 8.99 8.46
CA ARG A 14 -17.14 9.34 7.93
C ARG A 14 -16.01 8.79 8.80
N ASP A 15 -16.09 8.94 10.11
CA ASP A 15 -15.09 8.43 11.06
C ASP A 15 -15.02 6.91 11.07
N PHE A 16 -16.19 6.26 11.00
CA PHE A 16 -16.27 4.82 10.86
C PHE A 16 -15.58 4.33 9.58
N ILE A 17 -15.87 4.95 8.43
CA ILE A 17 -15.23 4.62 7.15
C ILE A 17 -13.72 4.83 7.23
N ARG A 18 -13.25 5.93 7.85
CA ARG A 18 -11.81 6.19 8.04
C ARG A 18 -11.14 5.04 8.79
N ASN A 19 -11.71 4.63 9.92
CA ASN A 19 -11.15 3.54 10.73
C ASN A 19 -11.15 2.22 9.95
N CYS A 20 -12.20 1.93 9.18
CA CYS A 20 -12.25 0.76 8.31
C CYS A 20 -11.13 0.78 7.26
N LEU A 21 -10.92 1.91 6.59
CA LEU A 21 -9.88 2.06 5.57
C LEU A 21 -8.47 1.98 6.17
N GLN A 22 -8.25 2.51 7.37
CA GLN A 22 -6.99 2.35 8.09
C GLN A 22 -6.68 0.89 8.41
N GLN A 23 -7.67 0.15 8.92
CA GLN A 23 -7.50 -1.30 9.17
C GLN A 23 -7.33 -2.08 7.87
N ALA A 24 -8.05 -1.70 6.81
CA ALA A 24 -7.90 -2.32 5.49
C ALA A 24 -6.49 -2.13 4.94
N ALA A 25 -5.86 -0.96 5.11
CA ALA A 25 -4.48 -0.72 4.66
C ALA A 25 -3.51 -1.71 5.33
N LEU A 26 -3.61 -1.88 6.65
CA LEU A 26 -2.77 -2.80 7.42
C LEU A 26 -2.95 -4.25 6.96
N VAL A 27 -4.21 -4.69 6.82
CA VAL A 27 -4.53 -6.06 6.40
C VAL A 27 -4.09 -6.33 4.97
N ASN A 28 -4.37 -5.39 4.05
CA ASN A 28 -4.02 -5.53 2.64
C ASN A 28 -2.50 -5.54 2.46
N TYR A 29 -1.78 -4.64 3.11
CA TYR A 29 -0.31 -4.62 3.05
C TYR A 29 0.29 -5.92 3.58
N SER A 30 -0.20 -6.41 4.74
CA SER A 30 0.27 -7.67 5.31
C SER A 30 0.08 -8.84 4.35
N ARG A 31 -1.07 -8.93 3.68
CA ARG A 31 -1.37 -9.99 2.71
C ARG A 31 -0.54 -9.88 1.44
N VAL A 32 -0.38 -8.67 0.92
CA VAL A 32 0.44 -8.41 -0.28
C VAL A 32 1.91 -8.74 0.01
N SER A 33 2.42 -8.37 1.19
CA SER A 33 3.77 -8.73 1.61
C SER A 33 3.95 -10.24 1.75
N GLU A 34 2.99 -10.95 2.34
CA GLU A 34 3.03 -12.41 2.44
C GLU A 34 3.01 -13.06 1.05
N TYR A 35 2.14 -12.59 0.17
CA TYR A 35 2.06 -13.06 -1.21
C TYR A 35 3.39 -12.87 -1.97
N ALA A 36 4.03 -11.70 -1.84
CA ALA A 36 5.34 -11.43 -2.42
C ALA A 36 6.44 -12.37 -1.89
N SER A 37 6.41 -12.69 -0.60
CA SER A 37 7.34 -13.66 0.01
C SER A 37 7.14 -15.09 -0.50
N ILE A 38 5.89 -15.49 -0.76
CA ILE A 38 5.58 -16.80 -1.35
C ILE A 38 6.07 -16.87 -2.81
N GLU A 39 5.82 -15.83 -3.62
CA GLU A 39 6.24 -15.80 -5.04
C GLU A 39 7.76 -15.75 -5.23
N SER A 40 8.47 -15.07 -4.32
CA SER A 40 9.95 -15.05 -4.30
C SER A 40 10.57 -16.38 -3.81
N GLY A 41 9.74 -17.33 -3.36
CA GLY A 41 10.18 -18.64 -2.91
C GLY A 41 10.84 -18.65 -1.53
N GLN A 42 10.81 -17.53 -0.78
CA GLN A 42 11.37 -17.41 0.57
C GLN A 42 10.77 -18.45 1.54
N ASP A 43 9.50 -18.82 1.37
CA ASP A 43 8.83 -19.82 2.20
C ASP A 43 9.12 -21.28 1.78
N THR A 44 9.63 -21.51 0.57
CA THR A 44 9.86 -22.87 0.01
C THR A 44 11.29 -23.38 0.20
N ALA A 45 12.26 -22.48 0.42
CA ALA A 45 13.69 -22.80 0.48
C ALA A 45 14.18 -23.27 1.86
N GLY A 46 13.31 -23.37 2.87
CA GLY A 46 13.72 -23.68 4.25
C GLY A 46 14.35 -22.49 4.99
N ASP A 47 14.21 -21.28 4.44
CA ASP A 47 14.53 -20.04 5.13
C ASP A 47 13.55 -19.80 6.29
N PRO A 48 14.01 -19.23 7.41
CA PRO A 48 13.12 -18.91 8.53
C PRO A 48 12.05 -17.89 8.06
N PRO A 49 10.85 -17.88 8.68
CA PRO A 49 9.71 -17.04 8.31
C PRO A 49 9.90 -15.52 8.54
N ASN A 50 11.15 -15.04 8.49
CA ASN A 50 11.58 -13.64 8.62
C ASN A 50 12.93 -13.44 7.89
N SER A 51 13.15 -14.12 6.76
CA SER A 51 14.32 -13.83 5.94
C SER A 51 14.28 -12.37 5.49
N VAL A 52 15.45 -11.74 5.47
CA VAL A 52 15.57 -10.33 5.09
C VAL A 52 15.20 -10.19 3.62
N LYS A 53 14.16 -9.39 3.33
CA LYS A 53 13.78 -9.00 1.97
C LYS A 53 15.00 -8.45 1.21
N SER A 54 15.24 -8.95 0.01
CA SER A 54 16.22 -8.39 -0.91
C SER A 54 15.64 -7.16 -1.63
N ILE A 55 16.48 -6.41 -2.34
CA ILE A 55 16.01 -5.30 -3.18
C ILE A 55 15.09 -5.79 -4.31
N SER A 56 15.31 -7.00 -4.82
CA SER A 56 14.43 -7.62 -5.83
C SER A 56 13.05 -7.92 -5.25
N ASP A 57 12.99 -8.45 -4.02
CA ASP A 57 11.72 -8.72 -3.34
C ASP A 57 10.96 -7.42 -3.06
N LEU A 58 11.68 -6.35 -2.76
CA LEU A 58 11.10 -5.04 -2.51
C LEU A 58 10.54 -4.38 -3.78
N ILE A 59 11.21 -4.56 -4.93
CA ILE A 59 10.71 -4.12 -6.24
C ILE A 59 9.41 -4.84 -6.56
N HIS A 60 9.39 -6.17 -6.44
CA HIS A 60 8.21 -6.98 -6.68
C HIS A 60 7.05 -6.61 -5.75
N LEU A 61 7.36 -6.39 -4.47
CA LEU A 61 6.39 -5.89 -3.50
C LEU A 61 5.82 -4.54 -3.94
N ALA A 62 6.64 -3.59 -4.41
CA ALA A 62 6.17 -2.30 -4.89
C ALA A 62 5.19 -2.43 -6.06
N GLU A 63 5.47 -3.31 -7.02
CA GLU A 63 4.59 -3.57 -8.17
C GLU A 63 3.22 -4.10 -7.71
N LEU A 64 3.19 -5.05 -6.78
CA LEU A 64 1.95 -5.57 -6.20
C LEU A 64 1.19 -4.50 -5.38
N CYS A 65 1.90 -3.64 -4.65
CA CYS A 65 1.31 -2.52 -3.93
C CYS A 65 0.61 -1.55 -4.91
N ILE A 66 1.27 -1.22 -6.02
CA ILE A 66 0.72 -0.37 -7.08
C ILE A 66 -0.53 -1.00 -7.68
N GLU A 67 -0.50 -2.30 -7.98
CA GLU A 67 -1.66 -3.00 -8.54
C GLU A 67 -2.87 -2.93 -7.60
N VAL A 68 -2.67 -3.18 -6.30
CA VAL A 68 -3.76 -3.08 -5.31
C VAL A 68 -4.33 -1.67 -5.21
N LEU A 69 -3.47 -0.64 -5.20
CA LEU A 69 -3.92 0.74 -5.11
C LEU A 69 -4.68 1.18 -6.37
N ARG A 70 -4.20 0.82 -7.56
CA ARG A 70 -4.89 1.08 -8.83
C ARG A 70 -6.23 0.35 -8.90
N GLN A 71 -6.29 -0.91 -8.49
CA GLN A 71 -7.56 -1.64 -8.43
C GLN A 71 -8.54 -0.98 -7.46
N ASN A 72 -8.08 -0.49 -6.31
CA ASN A 72 -8.92 0.24 -5.37
C ASN A 72 -9.50 1.51 -5.99
N GLU A 73 -8.70 2.27 -6.74
CA GLU A 73 -9.16 3.46 -7.44
C GLU A 73 -10.14 3.13 -8.56
N GLU A 74 -9.79 2.22 -9.47
CA GLU A 74 -10.62 1.87 -10.63
C GLU A 74 -12.01 1.31 -10.23
N HIS A 75 -12.07 0.51 -9.16
CA HIS A 75 -13.31 -0.17 -8.77
C HIS A 75 -14.15 0.62 -7.76
N HIS A 76 -13.53 1.53 -6.99
CA HIS A 76 -14.19 2.18 -5.86
C HIS A 76 -14.16 3.71 -5.89
N ALA A 77 -13.46 4.36 -6.82
CA ALA A 77 -13.42 5.82 -6.89
C ALA A 77 -14.81 6.46 -6.98
N GLU A 78 -15.72 5.90 -7.79
CA GLU A 78 -17.10 6.40 -7.88
C GLU A 78 -17.89 6.20 -6.58
N SER A 79 -17.65 5.09 -5.87
CA SER A 79 -18.32 4.78 -4.61
C SER A 79 -17.87 5.68 -3.45
N PHE A 80 -16.64 6.18 -3.51
CA PHE A 80 -16.05 7.06 -2.51
C PHE A 80 -15.88 8.49 -2.98
N ALA A 81 -16.58 8.94 -4.03
CA ALA A 81 -16.47 10.31 -4.52
C ALA A 81 -16.73 11.37 -3.43
N TRP A 82 -17.53 11.05 -2.40
CA TRP A 82 -17.81 11.92 -1.25
C TRP A 82 -16.77 11.83 -0.12
N PHE A 83 -15.86 10.85 -0.18
CA PHE A 83 -14.81 10.58 0.80
C PHE A 83 -13.47 10.27 0.08
N SER A 84 -13.18 10.95 -1.02
CA SER A 84 -11.98 10.69 -1.83
C SER A 84 -10.68 10.98 -1.05
N ASP A 85 -10.75 11.92 -0.12
CA ASP A 85 -9.69 12.20 0.84
C ASP A 85 -9.37 10.98 1.71
N LEU A 86 -10.36 10.15 2.06
CA LEU A 86 -10.12 8.93 2.80
C LEU A 86 -9.40 7.84 2.01
N LEU A 87 -9.63 7.75 0.70
CA LEU A 87 -8.86 6.84 -0.16
C LEU A 87 -7.41 7.31 -0.30
N THR A 88 -7.20 8.62 -0.32
CA THR A 88 -5.84 9.21 -0.28
C THR A 88 -5.15 8.87 1.04
N GLU A 89 -5.82 9.10 2.19
CA GLU A 89 -5.30 8.72 3.52
C GLU A 89 -4.98 7.20 3.60
N HIS A 90 -5.82 6.35 2.98
CA HIS A 90 -5.57 4.92 2.89
C HIS A 90 -4.29 4.59 2.11
N ALA A 91 -4.12 5.20 0.93
CA ALA A 91 -2.94 5.01 0.10
C ALA A 91 -1.66 5.51 0.80
N GLU A 92 -1.71 6.67 1.45
CA GLU A 92 -0.59 7.21 2.23
C GLU A 92 -0.18 6.28 3.38
N LEU A 93 -1.16 5.73 4.11
CA LEU A 93 -0.89 4.75 5.16
C LEU A 93 -0.27 3.47 4.56
N PHE A 94 -0.79 2.99 3.43
CA PHE A 94 -0.24 1.83 2.73
C PHE A 94 1.23 2.05 2.34
N TRP A 95 1.55 3.20 1.76
CA TRP A 95 2.92 3.58 1.41
C TRP A 95 3.83 3.78 2.63
N SER A 96 3.29 4.21 3.77
CA SER A 96 4.06 4.32 5.01
C SER A 96 4.54 2.94 5.51
N LEU A 97 3.72 1.90 5.33
CA LEU A 97 4.09 0.52 5.68
C LEU A 97 5.16 0.00 4.72
N PHE A 98 5.00 0.25 3.42
CA PHE A 98 6.01 -0.04 2.42
C PHE A 98 7.35 0.64 2.73
N ALA A 99 7.32 1.92 3.09
CA ALA A 99 8.51 2.69 3.41
C ALA A 99 9.28 2.12 4.61
N ALA A 100 8.58 1.58 5.61
CA ALA A 100 9.23 0.92 6.75
C ALA A 100 10.07 -0.29 6.30
N ASP A 101 9.54 -1.13 5.40
CA ASP A 101 10.30 -2.23 4.82
C ASP A 101 11.43 -1.75 3.91
N MET A 102 11.17 -0.70 3.12
CA MET A 102 12.17 -0.10 2.24
C MET A 102 13.39 0.37 3.02
N VAL A 103 13.22 1.05 4.16
CA VAL A 103 14.35 1.50 5.00
C VAL A 103 15.24 0.31 5.41
N ILE A 104 14.62 -0.78 5.85
CA ILE A 104 15.34 -2.00 6.32
C ILE A 104 16.17 -2.64 5.20
N VAL A 105 15.71 -2.56 3.95
CA VAL A 105 16.43 -3.09 2.78
C VAL A 105 17.51 -2.10 2.33
N MET A 106 17.17 -0.81 2.24
CA MET A 106 18.06 0.25 1.76
C MET A 106 19.30 0.43 2.66
N GLU A 107 19.17 0.25 3.98
CA GLU A 107 20.31 0.29 4.92
C GLU A 107 21.39 -0.76 4.64
N LYS A 108 21.07 -1.81 3.87
CA LYS A 108 21.99 -2.90 3.52
C LYS A 108 22.66 -2.70 2.17
N ILE A 109 22.20 -1.73 1.39
CA ILE A 109 22.74 -1.46 0.05
C ILE A 109 24.02 -0.64 0.19
N PRO A 110 25.15 -1.06 -0.42
CA PRO A 110 26.38 -0.29 -0.40
C PRO A 110 26.21 1.10 -1.06
N PRO A 111 26.91 2.15 -0.59
CA PRO A 111 26.74 3.52 -1.09
C PRO A 111 27.12 3.69 -2.57
N ASP A 112 27.99 2.83 -3.11
CA ASP A 112 28.40 2.85 -4.52
C ASP A 112 27.59 1.88 -5.40
N CYS A 113 26.44 1.41 -4.91
CA CYS A 113 25.56 0.48 -5.60
C CYS A 113 24.29 1.18 -6.12
N TRP A 114 23.90 0.81 -7.34
CA TRP A 114 22.71 1.35 -8.02
C TRP A 114 21.58 0.30 -8.15
N ASP A 115 21.66 -0.81 -7.41
CA ASP A 115 20.65 -1.88 -7.47
C ASP A 115 19.25 -1.42 -7.01
N ALA A 116 19.17 -0.31 -6.25
CA ALA A 116 17.90 0.32 -5.87
C ALA A 116 17.28 1.18 -6.97
N PHE A 117 18.02 1.50 -8.04
CA PHE A 117 17.53 2.38 -9.11
C PHE A 117 16.22 1.89 -9.75
N PRO A 118 16.04 0.59 -10.07
CA PRO A 118 14.77 0.10 -10.59
C PRO A 118 13.58 0.33 -9.64
N LEU A 119 13.79 0.20 -8.32
CA LEU A 119 12.74 0.50 -7.33
C LEU A 119 12.31 1.97 -7.42
N PHE A 120 13.28 2.89 -7.51
CA PHE A 120 12.98 4.31 -7.66
C PHE A 120 12.24 4.60 -8.97
N GLN A 121 12.54 3.89 -10.06
CA GLN A 121 11.81 4.04 -11.32
C GLN A 121 10.34 3.61 -11.17
N VAL A 122 10.09 2.42 -10.60
CA VAL A 122 8.73 1.90 -10.39
C VAL A 122 7.89 2.88 -9.56
N LEU A 123 8.44 3.36 -8.44
CA LEU A 123 7.74 4.31 -7.56
C LEU A 123 7.52 5.66 -8.26
N ASN A 124 8.51 6.19 -8.95
CA ASN A 124 8.40 7.46 -9.65
C ASN A 124 7.37 7.39 -10.78
N ASP A 125 7.37 6.32 -11.56
CA ASP A 125 6.44 6.13 -12.67
C ASP A 125 4.99 6.06 -12.16
N TYR A 126 4.75 5.36 -11.04
CA TYR A 126 3.46 5.37 -10.36
C TYR A 126 3.04 6.78 -9.93
N LEU A 127 3.89 7.49 -9.17
CA LEU A 127 3.57 8.81 -8.63
C LEU A 127 3.32 9.88 -9.71
N ILE A 128 4.03 9.81 -10.84
CA ILE A 128 3.80 10.72 -11.97
C ILE A 128 2.46 10.42 -12.65
N THR A 129 2.13 9.14 -12.84
CA THR A 129 0.83 8.78 -13.43
C THR A 129 -0.34 9.26 -12.57
N GLU A 130 -0.25 9.15 -11.24
CA GLU A 130 -1.26 9.71 -10.32
C GLU A 130 -1.43 11.23 -10.45
N GLY A 131 -0.33 11.96 -10.65
CA GLY A 131 -0.34 13.41 -10.87
C GLY A 131 -1.09 13.83 -12.14
N GLU A 132 -1.10 13.01 -13.20
CA GLU A 132 -1.86 13.29 -14.41
C GLU A 132 -3.37 13.02 -14.26
N PHE A 133 -3.76 12.03 -13.43
CA PHE A 133 -5.16 11.75 -13.13
C PHE A 133 -5.79 12.81 -12.20
N SER A 134 -5.02 13.32 -11.22
CA SER A 134 -5.49 14.37 -10.30
C SER A 134 -5.78 15.71 -11.00
N LEU A 135 -5.14 16.01 -12.14
CA LEU A 135 -5.39 17.24 -12.92
C LEU A 135 -6.57 17.14 -13.90
N ARG A 136 -7.20 15.96 -14.02
CA ARG A 136 -8.29 15.70 -14.98
C ARG A 136 -9.65 15.42 -14.34
N SER A 137 -9.75 15.38 -13.01
CA SER A 137 -11.03 15.36 -12.27
C SER A 137 -11.43 16.75 -11.80
#